data_AF-A0A9E0AKZ8-F1
#
_entry.id   AF-A0A9E0AKZ8-F1
#
_cell.length_a   1.000
_cell.length_b   1.000
_cell.length_c   1.000
_cell.angle_alpha   90.00
_cell.angle_beta   90.00
_cell.angle_gamma   90.00
#
_symmetry.space_group_name_H-M   'P 1'
#
loop_
_entity.id
_entity.type
_entity.pdbx_description
1 polymer ?
#
loop_
_entity_poly.entity_id
_entity_poly.type
_entity_poly.pdbx_seq_one_letter_code
_entity_poly.pdbx_strand_id
1 'polypeptide(L)'
;MKHAVAAAFLFLTIPVFAQDYWAKVPAFSNQCYSLNDKLTEQVQVYHDEVSRRITQLQEKQERKIQNMTEAERTQMAMKASTQYQNMTPDAIRKMQEEQLLQMTLVQETEAKHTAIMDKITTAQSAYRAECVTQLEPIMAECRKLPDGEGTPDWAITKGRALMQQYNTAYEAICSKYITGANAVFKPLLEEYRLFQINTAIPSGKKRMEFQMKQFGLTPDNYDGIVLEGVKAYLEKMKEVYDLRQLQKQGE
;
A
#
# COMPACT_ATOMS: atom_id res chain seq x y z
N MET A 1 36.07 30.26 -6.27
CA MET A 1 36.15 28.91 -5.66
C MET A 1 34.81 28.61 -5.01
N LYS A 2 34.23 27.46 -5.36
CA LYS A 2 32.83 27.07 -5.12
C LYS A 2 32.61 26.76 -3.64
N HIS A 3 31.57 27.34 -3.03
CA HIS A 3 31.05 26.88 -1.74
C HIS A 3 30.04 25.77 -2.01
N ALA A 4 30.42 24.54 -1.65
CA ALA A 4 29.57 23.38 -1.75
C ALA A 4 28.49 23.46 -0.67
N VAL A 5 27.24 23.45 -1.12
CA VAL A 5 26.05 23.25 -0.32
C VAL A 5 26.16 21.85 0.29
N ALA A 6 26.41 21.77 1.59
CA ALA A 6 26.30 20.53 2.34
C ALA A 6 24.81 20.20 2.44
N ALA A 7 24.36 19.27 1.59
CA ALA A 7 23.08 18.62 1.72
C ALA A 7 23.09 17.83 3.04
N ALA A 8 22.52 18.42 4.09
CA ALA A 8 22.20 17.70 5.30
C ALA A 8 21.14 16.65 4.96
N PHE A 9 21.59 15.41 4.75
CA PHE A 9 20.73 14.24 4.78
C PHE A 9 20.09 14.16 6.16
N LEU A 10 18.88 14.68 6.28
CA LEU A 10 17.95 14.35 7.34
C LEU A 10 17.64 12.86 7.22
N PHE A 11 18.47 12.04 7.85
CA PHE A 11 18.10 10.69 8.23
C PHE A 11 16.98 10.82 9.25
N LEU A 12 15.73 10.81 8.77
CA LEU A 12 14.57 10.48 9.59
C LEU A 12 14.88 9.13 10.25
N THR A 13 15.17 9.16 11.54
CA THR A 13 15.40 7.95 12.34
C THR A 13 14.07 7.22 12.47
N ILE A 14 13.76 6.41 11.47
CA ILE A 14 12.71 5.40 11.55
C ILE A 14 13.07 4.53 12.75
N PRO A 15 12.17 4.35 13.75
CA PRO A 15 12.47 3.48 14.88
C PRO A 15 12.90 2.11 14.35
N VAL A 16 14.04 1.60 14.83
CA VAL A 16 14.79 0.44 14.31
C VAL A 16 13.90 -0.79 14.06
N PHE A 17 12.84 -0.96 14.85
CA PHE A 17 11.88 -2.07 14.70
C PHE A 17 10.94 -1.95 13.49
N ALA A 18 10.63 -0.74 13.02
CA ALA A 18 9.88 -0.56 11.78
C ALA A 18 10.75 -0.83 10.53
N GLN A 19 12.08 -0.70 10.63
CA GLN A 19 12.98 -0.95 9.50
C GLN A 19 12.94 -2.41 9.02
N ASP A 20 12.74 -3.41 9.90
CA ASP A 20 12.79 -4.84 9.51
C ASP A 20 11.62 -5.23 8.58
N TYR A 21 10.40 -4.78 8.87
CA TYR A 21 9.24 -5.11 8.02
C TYR A 21 9.28 -4.38 6.67
N TRP A 22 9.71 -3.12 6.66
CA TRP A 22 9.84 -2.35 5.42
C TRP A 22 11.03 -2.79 4.55
N ALA A 23 12.05 -3.44 5.12
CA ALA A 23 13.21 -3.95 4.39
C ALA A 23 12.90 -5.21 3.55
N LYS A 24 11.86 -5.97 3.92
CA LYS A 24 11.41 -7.17 3.20
C LYS A 24 10.42 -6.89 2.07
N VAL A 25 10.00 -5.63 1.93
CA VAL A 25 9.16 -5.21 0.81
C VAL A 25 9.92 -5.45 -0.51
N PRO A 26 9.36 -6.21 -1.46
CA PRO A 26 10.03 -6.50 -2.72
C PRO A 26 10.36 -5.22 -3.51
N ALA A 27 11.49 -5.23 -4.22
CA ALA A 27 11.85 -4.15 -5.11
C ALA A 27 10.94 -4.12 -6.35
N PHE A 28 10.77 -2.94 -6.94
CA PHE A 28 10.03 -2.75 -8.18
C PHE A 28 10.58 -3.60 -9.34
N SER A 29 9.68 -4.28 -10.05
CA SER A 29 10.05 -5.03 -11.26
C SER A 29 10.27 -4.08 -12.43
N ASN A 30 11.19 -4.47 -13.31
CA ASN A 30 11.41 -3.84 -14.60
C ASN A 30 10.74 -4.60 -15.76
N GLN A 31 9.98 -5.66 -15.47
CA GLN A 31 9.31 -6.49 -16.46
C GLN A 31 7.94 -5.95 -16.83
N CYS A 32 7.64 -5.89 -18.14
CA CYS A 32 6.33 -5.46 -18.62
C CYS A 32 5.27 -6.56 -18.61
N TYR A 33 5.70 -7.82 -18.56
CA TYR A 33 4.83 -8.98 -18.56
C TYR A 33 4.96 -9.74 -17.24
N SER A 34 3.85 -10.29 -16.73
CA SER A 34 3.81 -10.89 -15.38
C SER A 34 4.07 -12.39 -15.34
N LEU A 35 3.89 -13.14 -16.44
CA LEU A 35 3.96 -14.61 -16.45
C LEU A 35 5.31 -15.17 -15.94
N ASN A 36 6.41 -14.45 -16.17
CA ASN A 36 7.75 -14.84 -15.73
C ASN A 36 8.37 -13.89 -14.71
N ASP A 37 7.57 -12.97 -14.16
CA ASP A 37 8.04 -12.00 -13.18
C ASP A 37 7.69 -12.44 -11.76
N LYS A 38 8.72 -12.56 -10.91
CA LYS A 38 8.55 -13.03 -9.52
C LYS A 38 7.95 -11.98 -8.59
N LEU A 39 7.82 -10.73 -9.02
CA LEU A 39 7.33 -9.66 -8.14
C LEU A 39 5.96 -9.97 -7.54
N THR A 40 4.99 -10.35 -8.36
CA THR A 40 3.62 -10.60 -7.89
C THR A 40 3.59 -11.77 -6.89
N GLU A 41 4.39 -12.81 -7.11
CA GLU A 41 4.58 -13.92 -6.16
C GLU A 41 5.24 -13.45 -4.86
N GLN A 42 6.35 -12.71 -4.94
CA GLN A 42 7.06 -12.18 -3.76
C GLN A 42 6.18 -11.26 -2.92
N VAL A 43 5.41 -10.39 -3.58
CA VAL A 43 4.45 -9.50 -2.91
C VAL A 43 3.35 -10.32 -2.22
N GLN A 44 2.81 -11.36 -2.90
CA GLN A 44 1.79 -12.22 -2.31
C GLN A 44 2.32 -13.00 -1.10
N VAL A 45 3.48 -13.65 -1.23
CA VAL A 45 4.11 -14.42 -0.14
C VAL A 45 4.33 -13.54 1.08
N TYR A 46 4.85 -12.32 0.87
CA TYR A 46 5.10 -11.42 1.99
C TYR A 46 3.82 -10.82 2.57
N HIS A 47 2.82 -10.54 1.73
CA HIS A 47 1.49 -10.13 2.18
C HIS A 47 0.82 -11.20 3.07
N ASP A 48 0.92 -12.47 2.68
CA ASP A 48 0.39 -13.60 3.46
C ASP A 48 1.15 -13.77 4.78
N GLU A 49 2.47 -13.61 4.78
CA GLU A 49 3.28 -13.65 6.00
C GLU A 49 2.86 -12.54 6.98
N VAL A 50 2.74 -11.29 6.49
CA VAL A 50 2.32 -10.13 7.28
C VAL A 50 0.90 -10.34 7.81
N SER A 51 -0.03 -10.79 6.97
CA SER A 51 -1.41 -11.07 7.35
C SER A 51 -1.49 -12.12 8.45
N ARG A 52 -0.74 -13.22 8.33
CA ARG A 52 -0.66 -14.26 9.36
C ARG A 52 -0.13 -13.71 10.68
N ARG A 53 0.91 -12.86 10.65
CA ARG A 53 1.45 -12.23 11.87
C ARG A 53 0.42 -11.31 12.54
N ILE A 54 -0.35 -10.55 11.76
CA ILE A 54 -1.46 -9.73 12.28
C ILE A 54 -2.49 -10.61 12.99
N THR A 55 -2.94 -11.70 12.36
CA THR A 55 -3.89 -12.64 12.96
C THR A 55 -3.35 -13.25 14.26
N GLN A 56 -2.07 -13.65 14.30
CA GLN A 56 -1.45 -14.17 15.52
C GLN A 56 -1.42 -13.15 16.67
N LEU A 57 -1.19 -11.86 16.36
CA LEU A 57 -1.25 -10.80 17.35
C LEU A 57 -2.67 -10.59 17.87
N GLN A 58 -3.67 -10.60 16.99
CA GLN A 58 -5.08 -10.50 17.35
C GLN A 58 -5.50 -11.67 18.25
N GLU A 59 -5.21 -12.92 17.86
CA GLU A 59 -5.50 -14.11 18.67
C GLU A 59 -4.78 -14.09 20.02
N LYS A 60 -3.55 -13.56 20.09
CA LYS A 60 -2.82 -13.42 21.35
C LYS A 60 -3.51 -12.41 22.27
N GLN A 61 -3.99 -11.29 21.71
CA GLN A 61 -4.74 -10.29 22.45
C GLN A 61 -6.10 -10.84 22.93
N GLU A 62 -6.83 -11.55 22.06
CA GLU A 62 -8.09 -12.21 22.41
C GLU A 62 -7.90 -13.26 23.51
N ARG A 63 -6.87 -14.12 23.40
CA ARG A 63 -6.52 -15.07 24.45
C ARG A 63 -6.18 -14.39 25.76
N LYS A 64 -5.46 -13.27 25.72
CA LYS A 64 -5.19 -12.46 26.93
C LYS A 64 -6.50 -11.99 27.57
N ILE A 65 -7.46 -11.50 26.77
CA ILE A 65 -8.78 -11.05 27.24
C ILE A 65 -9.60 -12.22 27.80
N GLN A 66 -9.62 -13.38 27.13
CA GLN A 66 -10.38 -14.56 27.57
C GLN A 66 -9.81 -15.15 28.87
N ASN A 67 -8.49 -15.17 29.01
CA ASN A 67 -7.81 -15.69 30.19
C ASN A 67 -7.76 -14.71 31.36
N MET A 68 -8.27 -13.48 31.20
CA MET A 68 -8.41 -12.57 32.32
C MET A 68 -9.39 -13.11 33.35
N THR A 69 -8.95 -13.13 34.60
CA THR A 69 -9.77 -13.42 35.77
C THR A 69 -10.91 -12.40 35.89
N GLU A 70 -11.97 -12.78 36.60
CA GLU A 70 -13.09 -11.88 36.89
C GLU A 70 -12.65 -10.66 37.71
N ALA A 71 -11.63 -10.83 38.58
CA ALA A 71 -11.01 -9.73 39.31
C ALA A 71 -10.29 -8.74 38.39
N GLU A 72 -9.52 -9.22 37.40
CA GLU A 72 -8.84 -8.35 36.42
C GLU A 72 -9.84 -7.63 35.50
N ARG A 73 -10.90 -8.32 35.07
CA ARG A 73 -11.97 -7.71 34.27
C ARG A 73 -12.72 -6.63 35.06
N THR A 74 -13.06 -6.93 36.30
CA THR A 74 -13.71 -5.97 37.20
C THR A 74 -12.79 -4.79 37.48
N GLN A 75 -11.49 -5.01 37.68
CA GLN A 75 -10.52 -3.94 37.89
C GLN A 75 -10.37 -3.05 36.65
N MET A 76 -10.38 -3.62 35.45
CA MET A 76 -10.34 -2.85 34.20
C MET A 76 -11.62 -2.04 34.01
N ALA A 77 -12.79 -2.64 34.24
CA ALA A 77 -14.08 -1.96 34.17
C ALA A 77 -14.19 -0.84 35.21
N MET A 78 -13.71 -1.07 36.44
CA MET A 78 -13.63 -0.05 37.48
C MET A 78 -12.65 1.07 37.12
N LYS A 79 -11.48 0.77 36.58
CA LYS A 79 -10.55 1.82 36.12
C LYS A 79 -11.17 2.66 35.01
N ALA A 80 -11.77 2.04 34.01
CA ALA A 80 -12.44 2.75 32.92
C ALA A 80 -13.63 3.59 33.41
N SER A 81 -14.43 3.10 34.37
CA SER A 81 -15.61 3.81 34.90
C SER A 81 -15.25 4.91 35.90
N THR A 82 -14.21 4.72 36.72
CA THR A 82 -13.77 5.70 37.72
C THR A 82 -12.83 6.76 37.18
N GLN A 83 -12.21 6.53 36.01
CA GLN A 83 -11.33 7.49 35.36
C GLN A 83 -12.02 8.83 35.18
N TYR A 84 -13.28 8.87 34.74
CA TYR A 84 -14.03 10.12 34.58
C TYR A 84 -14.59 10.67 35.90
N GLN A 85 -14.97 9.80 36.84
CA GLN A 85 -15.64 10.22 38.08
C GLN A 85 -14.70 10.89 39.08
N ASN A 86 -13.40 10.56 39.05
CA ASN A 86 -12.40 11.08 39.99
C ASN A 86 -11.47 12.14 39.37
N MET A 87 -11.74 12.60 38.15
CA MET A 87 -10.92 13.60 37.47
C MET A 87 -11.24 15.01 37.97
N THR A 88 -10.20 15.81 38.17
CA THR A 88 -10.36 17.25 38.41
C THR A 88 -10.88 17.94 37.13
N PRO A 89 -11.54 19.11 37.25
CA PRO A 89 -11.96 19.88 36.09
C PRO A 89 -10.84 20.14 35.07
N ASP A 90 -9.62 20.38 35.53
CA ASP A 90 -8.44 20.52 34.65
C ASP A 90 -8.07 19.23 33.91
N ALA A 91 -8.22 18.08 34.55
CA ALA A 91 -7.96 16.80 33.91
C ALA A 91 -9.04 16.48 32.85
N ILE A 92 -10.30 16.82 33.11
CA ILE A 92 -11.40 16.70 32.14
C ILE A 92 -11.12 17.57 30.91
N ARG A 93 -10.75 18.84 31.11
CA ARG A 93 -10.39 19.76 30.02
C ARG A 93 -9.23 19.23 29.18
N LYS A 94 -8.15 18.76 29.81
CA LYS A 94 -7.02 18.15 29.08
C LYS A 94 -7.44 16.94 28.26
N MET A 95 -8.36 16.11 28.77
CA MET A 95 -8.86 14.97 28.01
C MET A 95 -9.69 15.42 26.79
N GLN A 96 -10.53 16.45 26.93
CA GLN A 96 -11.30 17.01 25.82
C GLN A 96 -10.37 17.60 24.74
N GLU A 97 -9.32 18.31 25.16
CA GLU A 97 -8.28 18.84 24.25
C GLU A 97 -7.55 17.69 23.53
N GLU A 98 -7.18 16.63 24.24
CA GLU A 98 -6.52 15.44 23.67
C GLU A 98 -7.46 14.69 22.71
N GLN A 99 -8.76 14.58 23.00
CA GLN A 99 -9.77 14.03 22.08
C GLN A 99 -9.91 14.86 20.79
N LEU A 100 -9.98 16.19 20.92
CA LEU A 100 -10.08 17.08 19.76
C LEU A 100 -8.83 16.93 18.88
N LEU A 101 -7.65 16.88 19.49
CA LEU A 101 -6.39 16.65 18.78
C LEU A 101 -6.40 15.31 18.01
N GLN A 102 -6.93 14.24 18.61
CA GLN A 102 -7.07 12.94 17.93
C GLN A 102 -8.04 13.03 16.74
N MET A 103 -9.16 13.76 16.87
CA MET A 103 -10.09 13.97 15.77
C MET A 103 -9.44 14.72 14.61
N THR A 104 -8.71 15.81 14.90
CA THR A 104 -7.96 16.56 13.88
C THR A 104 -6.90 15.68 13.21
N LEU A 105 -6.17 14.88 13.99
CA LEU A 105 -5.14 13.98 13.45
C LEU A 105 -5.73 12.92 12.50
N VAL A 106 -6.91 12.37 12.84
CA VAL A 106 -7.63 11.43 11.96
C VAL A 106 -8.02 12.12 10.65
N GLN A 107 -8.64 13.30 10.72
CA GLN A 107 -9.04 14.05 9.53
C GLN A 107 -7.85 14.40 8.63
N GLU A 108 -6.73 14.86 9.20
CA GLU A 108 -5.53 15.17 8.43
C GLU A 108 -4.90 13.92 7.80
N THR A 109 -4.90 12.80 8.53
CA THR A 109 -4.39 11.52 8.02
C THR A 109 -5.27 11.00 6.89
N GLU A 110 -6.59 11.05 7.03
CA GLU A 110 -7.56 10.65 6.01
C GLU A 110 -7.48 11.56 4.78
N ALA A 111 -7.40 12.88 4.95
CA ALA A 111 -7.27 13.82 3.84
C ALA A 111 -6.00 13.55 3.01
N LYS A 112 -4.87 13.30 3.67
CA LYS A 112 -3.62 12.92 2.99
C LYS A 112 -3.74 11.57 2.31
N HIS A 113 -4.36 10.58 2.96
CA HIS A 113 -4.60 9.27 2.37
C HIS A 113 -5.41 9.39 1.08
N THR A 114 -6.54 10.10 1.13
CA THR A 114 -7.42 10.35 -0.02
C THR A 114 -6.67 11.04 -1.15
N ALA A 115 -5.91 12.10 -0.85
CA ALA A 115 -5.15 12.82 -1.87
C ALA A 115 -4.12 11.92 -2.60
N ILE A 116 -3.46 10.99 -1.89
CA ILE A 116 -2.52 10.05 -2.51
C ILE A 116 -3.28 9.00 -3.34
N MET A 117 -4.39 8.48 -2.81
CA MET A 117 -5.22 7.51 -3.55
C MET A 117 -5.78 8.12 -4.83
N ASP A 118 -6.25 9.37 -4.80
CA ASP A 118 -6.76 10.08 -5.97
C ASP A 118 -5.70 10.20 -7.06
N LYS A 119 -4.43 10.49 -6.70
CA LYS A 119 -3.31 10.50 -7.65
C LYS A 119 -3.09 9.13 -8.28
N ILE A 120 -3.10 8.07 -7.48
CA ILE A 120 -2.92 6.69 -7.97
C ILE A 120 -4.08 6.30 -8.90
N THR A 121 -5.32 6.53 -8.49
CA THR A 121 -6.51 6.22 -9.30
C THR A 121 -6.56 7.03 -10.59
N THR A 122 -6.13 8.29 -10.56
CA THR A 122 -5.98 9.12 -11.76
C THR A 122 -4.94 8.52 -12.71
N ALA A 123 -3.77 8.11 -12.20
CA ALA A 123 -2.73 7.48 -13.00
C ALA A 123 -3.16 6.12 -13.58
N GLN A 124 -3.92 5.32 -12.82
CA GLN A 124 -4.53 4.07 -13.31
C GLN A 124 -5.52 4.32 -14.45
N SER A 125 -6.35 5.35 -14.31
CA SER A 125 -7.31 5.73 -15.34
C SER A 125 -6.60 6.22 -16.61
N ALA A 126 -5.53 7.02 -16.47
CA ALA A 126 -4.71 7.47 -17.59
C ALA A 126 -4.00 6.29 -18.30
N TYR A 127 -3.42 5.35 -17.56
CA TYR A 127 -2.85 4.12 -18.10
C TYR A 127 -3.88 3.33 -18.92
N ARG A 128 -5.06 3.07 -18.35
CA ARG A 128 -6.12 2.33 -19.03
C ARG A 128 -6.61 3.05 -20.29
N ALA A 129 -6.80 4.36 -20.21
CA ALA A 129 -7.20 5.17 -21.36
C ALA A 129 -6.15 5.10 -22.49
N GLU A 130 -4.87 5.18 -22.15
CA GLU A 130 -3.78 5.10 -23.12
C GLU A 130 -3.66 3.71 -23.76
N CYS A 131 -3.85 2.63 -22.98
CA CYS A 131 -4.00 1.28 -23.51
C CYS A 131 -5.16 1.19 -24.50
N VAL A 132 -6.34 1.73 -24.15
CA VAL A 132 -7.50 1.74 -25.06
C VAL A 132 -7.20 2.50 -26.34
N THR A 133 -6.63 3.71 -26.23
CA THR A 133 -6.35 4.56 -27.40
C THR A 133 -5.31 3.95 -28.34
N GLN A 134 -4.26 3.31 -27.81
CA GLN A 134 -3.15 2.83 -28.64
C GLN A 134 -3.27 1.36 -29.05
N LEU A 135 -3.87 0.51 -28.22
CA LEU A 135 -3.86 -0.95 -28.42
C LEU A 135 -5.15 -1.46 -29.08
N GLU A 136 -6.32 -0.90 -28.73
CA GLU A 136 -7.60 -1.36 -29.31
C GLU A 136 -7.69 -1.19 -30.82
N PRO A 137 -7.17 -0.11 -31.45
CA PRO A 137 -7.18 -0.01 -32.91
C PRO A 137 -6.40 -1.13 -33.59
N ILE A 138 -5.26 -1.54 -33.00
CA ILE A 138 -4.42 -2.62 -33.51
C ILE A 138 -5.17 -3.95 -33.38
N MET A 139 -5.77 -4.21 -32.20
CA MET A 139 -6.56 -5.42 -31.97
C MET A 139 -7.81 -5.49 -32.87
N ALA A 140 -8.46 -4.35 -33.11
CA ALA A 140 -9.60 -4.27 -34.01
C ALA A 140 -9.20 -4.61 -35.45
N GLU A 141 -8.00 -4.25 -35.89
CA GLU A 141 -7.47 -4.64 -37.20
C GLU A 141 -7.12 -6.13 -37.24
N CYS A 142 -6.56 -6.70 -36.16
CA CYS A 142 -6.32 -8.13 -36.06
C CYS A 142 -7.61 -8.96 -36.17
N ARG A 143 -8.69 -8.52 -35.52
CA ARG A 143 -9.99 -9.21 -35.55
C ARG A 143 -10.65 -9.24 -36.94
N LYS A 144 -10.19 -8.43 -37.89
CA LYS A 144 -10.68 -8.44 -39.28
C LYS A 144 -9.97 -9.48 -40.14
N LEU A 145 -8.86 -10.06 -39.66
CA LEU A 145 -8.11 -11.06 -40.42
C LEU A 145 -8.87 -12.40 -40.39
N PRO A 146 -8.83 -13.17 -41.49
CA PRO A 146 -9.28 -14.56 -41.47
C PRO A 146 -8.50 -15.35 -40.40
N ASP A 147 -9.21 -16.16 -39.61
CA ASP A 147 -8.61 -17.15 -38.71
C ASP A 147 -9.14 -18.57 -39.03
N GLY A 148 -8.43 -19.60 -38.56
CA GLY A 148 -8.81 -21.00 -38.69
C GLY A 148 -8.04 -21.81 -39.72
N GLU A 149 -8.50 -23.04 -39.96
CA GLU A 149 -7.87 -24.00 -40.86
C GLU A 149 -7.92 -23.49 -42.32
N GLY A 150 -6.77 -23.43 -42.98
CA GLY A 150 -6.65 -22.83 -44.32
C GLY A 150 -6.48 -21.31 -44.36
N THR A 151 -6.13 -20.67 -43.23
CA THR A 151 -5.80 -19.23 -43.19
C THR A 151 -4.73 -18.89 -44.24
N PRO A 152 -4.97 -17.91 -45.13
CA PRO A 152 -3.99 -17.53 -46.15
C PRO A 152 -2.68 -16.98 -45.56
N ASP A 153 -1.54 -17.24 -46.20
CA ASP A 153 -0.21 -16.77 -45.74
C ASP A 153 -0.12 -15.25 -45.56
N TRP A 154 -0.83 -14.48 -46.39
CA TRP A 154 -0.86 -13.02 -46.26
C TRP A 154 -1.53 -12.56 -44.95
N ALA A 155 -2.55 -13.30 -44.49
CA ALA A 155 -3.26 -13.00 -43.25
C ALA A 155 -2.40 -13.35 -42.04
N ILE A 156 -1.70 -14.50 -42.09
CA ILE A 156 -0.71 -14.89 -41.08
C ILE A 156 0.39 -13.82 -40.95
N THR A 157 0.94 -13.37 -42.09
CA THR A 157 2.00 -12.36 -42.13
C THR A 157 1.52 -11.02 -41.57
N LYS A 158 0.33 -10.56 -41.97
CA LYS A 158 -0.28 -9.32 -41.46
C LYS A 158 -0.59 -9.43 -39.96
N GLY A 159 -1.08 -10.58 -39.49
CA GLY A 159 -1.34 -10.85 -38.08
C GLY A 159 -0.10 -10.73 -37.21
N ARG A 160 1.03 -11.34 -37.62
CA ARG A 160 2.31 -11.20 -36.91
C ARG A 160 2.79 -9.75 -36.87
N ALA A 161 2.68 -9.02 -37.98
CA ALA A 161 3.08 -7.62 -38.02
C ALA A 161 2.25 -6.76 -37.05
N LEU A 162 0.94 -6.99 -36.97
CA LEU A 162 0.06 -6.28 -36.03
C LEU A 162 0.36 -6.66 -34.56
N MET A 163 0.64 -7.93 -34.26
CA MET A 163 1.04 -8.34 -32.91
C MET A 163 2.38 -7.70 -32.49
N GLN A 164 3.34 -7.59 -33.42
CA GLN A 164 4.58 -6.88 -33.15
C GLN A 164 4.35 -5.39 -32.87
N GLN A 165 3.45 -4.73 -33.62
CA GLN A 165 3.04 -3.35 -33.37
C GLN A 165 2.36 -3.21 -32.00
N TYR A 166 1.46 -4.14 -31.67
CA TYR A 166 0.77 -4.19 -30.38
C TYR A 166 1.78 -4.27 -29.23
N ASN A 167 2.71 -5.23 -29.29
CA ASN A 167 3.70 -5.43 -28.23
C ASN A 167 4.60 -4.21 -28.08
N THR A 168 5.03 -3.60 -29.18
CA THR A 168 5.85 -2.38 -29.16
C THR A 168 5.11 -1.21 -28.49
N ALA A 169 3.83 -1.01 -28.85
CA ALA A 169 3.00 0.03 -28.25
C ALA A 169 2.77 -0.24 -26.75
N TYR A 170 2.49 -1.50 -26.39
CA TYR A 170 2.29 -1.90 -25.01
C TYR A 170 3.56 -1.70 -24.16
N GLU A 171 4.72 -2.11 -24.65
CA GLU A 171 6.01 -1.94 -23.97
C GLU A 171 6.33 -0.45 -23.74
N ALA A 172 5.97 0.43 -24.68
CA ALA A 172 6.12 1.87 -24.52
C ALA A 172 5.22 2.43 -23.39
N ILE A 173 3.94 2.01 -23.35
CA ILE A 173 3.00 2.40 -22.28
C ILE A 173 3.48 1.84 -20.93
N CYS A 174 3.82 0.56 -20.88
CA CYS A 174 4.34 -0.08 -19.70
C CYS A 174 5.60 0.60 -19.16
N SER A 175 6.55 0.97 -20.03
CA SER A 175 7.75 1.72 -19.65
C SER A 175 7.41 3.07 -19.03
N LYS A 176 6.45 3.80 -19.62
CA LYS A 176 5.99 5.10 -19.12
C LYS A 176 5.35 5.01 -17.73
N TYR A 177 4.54 3.99 -17.46
CA TYR A 177 3.76 3.93 -16.21
C TYR A 177 4.37 3.05 -15.13
N ILE A 178 5.01 1.93 -15.50
CA ILE A 178 5.35 0.84 -14.57
C ILE A 178 6.87 0.61 -14.48
N THR A 179 7.55 0.29 -15.59
CA THR A 179 8.90 -0.31 -15.53
C THR A 179 10.04 0.69 -15.70
N GLY A 180 9.83 1.79 -16.41
CA GLY A 180 10.84 2.83 -16.66
C GLY A 180 11.42 3.44 -15.39
N ALA A 181 12.60 4.04 -15.48
CA ALA A 181 13.27 4.65 -14.33
C ALA A 181 12.41 5.72 -13.64
N ASN A 182 11.73 6.55 -14.44
CA ASN A 182 10.82 7.61 -14.01
C ASN A 182 9.35 7.23 -14.25
N ALA A 183 9.04 5.93 -14.20
CA ALA A 183 7.69 5.42 -14.40
C ALA A 183 6.69 6.07 -13.43
N VAL A 184 5.53 6.49 -13.93
CA VAL A 184 4.53 7.28 -13.19
C VAL A 184 4.17 6.68 -11.82
N PHE A 185 4.01 5.36 -11.71
CA PHE A 185 3.60 4.73 -10.46
C PHE A 185 4.71 4.64 -9.40
N LYS A 186 5.99 4.64 -9.78
CA LYS A 186 7.10 4.50 -8.82
C LYS A 186 7.13 5.63 -7.76
N PRO A 187 7.12 6.93 -8.13
CA PRO A 187 7.10 7.99 -7.14
C PRO A 187 5.78 8.05 -6.35
N LEU A 188 4.65 7.63 -6.94
CA LEU A 188 3.36 7.56 -6.23
C LEU A 188 3.34 6.46 -5.17
N LEU A 189 3.88 5.28 -5.47
CA LEU A 189 4.05 4.21 -4.50
C LEU A 189 5.03 4.65 -3.40
N GLU A 190 6.13 5.31 -3.73
CA GLU A 190 7.06 5.84 -2.71
C GLU A 190 6.39 6.92 -1.84
N GLU A 191 5.60 7.82 -2.42
CA GLU A 191 4.80 8.79 -1.66
C GLU A 191 3.84 8.07 -0.69
N TYR A 192 3.18 7.00 -1.14
CA TYR A 192 2.30 6.20 -0.29
C TYR A 192 3.06 5.48 0.82
N ARG A 193 4.25 4.93 0.54
CA ARG A 193 5.13 4.32 1.54
C ARG A 193 5.53 5.32 2.62
N LEU A 194 5.98 6.51 2.21
CA LEU A 194 6.38 7.58 3.12
C LEU A 194 5.19 8.09 3.94
N PHE A 195 3.99 8.14 3.35
CA PHE A 195 2.76 8.43 4.10
C PHE A 195 2.51 7.37 5.19
N GLN A 196 2.63 6.08 4.86
CA GLN A 196 2.45 5.01 5.85
C GLN A 196 3.44 5.15 7.01
N ILE A 197 4.73 5.33 6.70
CA ILE A 197 5.82 5.40 7.69
C ILE A 197 5.72 6.66 8.55
N ASN A 198 5.51 7.82 7.94
CA ASN A 198 5.66 9.11 8.62
C ASN A 198 4.34 9.67 9.15
N THR A 199 3.20 9.21 8.64
CA THR A 199 1.88 9.74 9.02
C THR A 199 0.98 8.65 9.58
N ALA A 200 0.58 7.66 8.77
CA ALA A 200 -0.47 6.72 9.17
C ALA A 200 -0.08 5.86 10.39
N ILE A 201 1.11 5.27 10.39
CA ILE A 201 1.59 4.43 11.50
C ILE A 201 1.74 5.26 12.79
N PRO A 202 2.44 6.42 12.80
CA PRO A 202 2.52 7.27 13.98
C PRO A 202 1.16 7.74 14.50
N SER A 203 0.25 8.15 13.60
CA SER A 203 -1.11 8.55 13.99
C SER A 203 -1.89 7.39 14.60
N GLY A 204 -1.80 6.21 14.00
CA GLY A 204 -2.43 4.99 14.52
C GLY A 204 -1.92 4.63 15.92
N LYS A 205 -0.60 4.73 16.15
CA LYS A 205 0.01 4.48 17.47
C LYS A 205 -0.51 5.45 18.53
N LYS A 206 -0.51 6.75 18.23
CA LYS A 206 -1.05 7.78 19.14
C LYS A 206 -2.52 7.55 19.48
N ARG A 207 -3.33 7.14 18.48
CA ARG A 207 -4.75 6.82 18.69
C ARG A 207 -4.93 5.60 19.60
N MET A 208 -4.15 4.56 19.37
CA MET A 208 -4.18 3.35 20.20
C MET A 208 -3.72 3.64 21.63
N GLU A 209 -2.62 4.39 21.79
CA GLU A 209 -2.15 4.90 23.09
C GLU A 209 -3.25 5.64 23.85
N PHE A 210 -3.92 6.56 23.17
CA PHE A 210 -5.02 7.33 23.74
C PHE A 210 -6.18 6.42 24.17
N GLN A 211 -6.62 5.49 23.31
CA GLN A 211 -7.68 4.54 23.64
C GLN A 211 -7.30 3.65 24.83
N MET A 212 -6.10 3.07 24.84
CA MET A 212 -5.64 2.21 25.94
C MET A 212 -5.55 2.97 27.26
N LYS A 213 -5.09 4.23 27.23
CA LYS A 213 -5.09 5.13 28.39
C LYS A 213 -6.51 5.42 28.92
N GLN A 214 -7.52 5.49 28.06
CA GLN A 214 -8.93 5.64 28.47
C GLN A 214 -9.52 4.38 29.11
N PHE A 215 -8.95 3.21 28.86
CA PHE A 215 -9.36 1.94 29.46
C PHE A 215 -8.44 1.50 30.61
N GLY A 216 -7.49 2.35 31.03
CA GLY A 216 -6.52 2.01 32.08
C GLY A 216 -5.59 0.84 31.72
N LEU A 217 -5.39 0.61 30.42
CA LEU A 217 -4.57 -0.46 29.86
C LEU A 217 -3.14 0.02 29.61
N THR A 218 -2.15 -0.82 29.92
CA THR A 218 -0.79 -0.62 29.42
C THR A 218 -0.75 -0.98 27.94
N PRO A 219 -0.13 -0.13 27.12
CA PRO A 219 0.11 -0.51 25.76
C PRO A 219 1.21 -1.56 25.64
N ASP A 220 0.86 -2.73 25.11
CA ASP A 220 1.83 -3.76 24.75
C ASP A 220 2.22 -3.62 23.26
N ASN A 221 3.46 -3.96 22.91
CA ASN A 221 4.13 -3.84 21.59
C ASN A 221 3.20 -3.68 20.37
N TYR A 222 3.28 -2.51 19.73
CA TYR A 222 2.43 -2.05 18.62
C TYR A 222 2.81 -2.59 17.23
N ASP A 223 3.35 -3.80 17.16
CA ASP A 223 3.80 -4.38 15.89
C ASP A 223 2.64 -4.52 14.89
N GLY A 224 1.41 -4.71 15.38
CA GLY A 224 0.21 -4.81 14.54
C GLY A 224 -0.01 -3.59 13.66
N ILE A 225 0.15 -2.37 14.16
CA ILE A 225 -0.06 -1.13 13.38
C ILE A 225 0.99 -1.00 12.28
N VAL A 226 2.24 -1.41 12.57
CA VAL A 226 3.32 -1.39 11.57
C VAL A 226 3.04 -2.43 10.47
N LEU A 227 2.64 -3.64 10.85
CA LEU A 227 2.29 -4.71 9.93
C LEU A 227 1.10 -4.32 9.04
N GLU A 228 0.06 -3.69 9.58
CA GLU A 228 -1.08 -3.19 8.80
C GLU A 228 -0.65 -2.14 7.77
N GLY A 229 0.26 -1.22 8.14
CA GLY A 229 0.81 -0.24 7.20
C GLY A 229 1.61 -0.88 6.05
N VAL A 230 2.40 -1.91 6.35
CA VAL A 230 3.13 -2.70 5.34
C VAL A 230 2.16 -3.46 4.44
N LYS A 231 1.15 -4.11 5.04
CA LYS A 231 0.10 -4.84 4.31
C LYS A 231 -0.62 -3.93 3.32
N ALA A 232 -1.09 -2.77 3.76
CA ALA A 232 -1.77 -1.79 2.90
C ALA A 232 -0.88 -1.33 1.74
N TYR A 233 0.43 -1.14 1.99
CA TYR A 233 1.38 -0.84 0.92
C TYR A 233 1.54 -2.00 -0.08
N LEU A 234 1.70 -3.23 0.39
CA LEU A 234 1.83 -4.41 -0.46
C LEU A 234 0.58 -4.63 -1.33
N GLU A 235 -0.61 -4.39 -0.79
CA GLU A 235 -1.87 -4.44 -1.54
C GLU A 235 -1.88 -3.40 -2.67
N LYS A 236 -1.47 -2.16 -2.38
CA LYS A 236 -1.41 -1.10 -3.39
C LYS A 236 -0.35 -1.36 -4.45
N MET A 237 0.81 -1.89 -4.03
CA MET A 237 1.87 -2.32 -4.94
C MET A 237 1.37 -3.42 -5.87
N LYS A 238 0.73 -4.46 -5.32
CA LYS A 238 0.12 -5.54 -6.11
C LYS A 238 -0.88 -4.99 -7.13
N GLU A 239 -1.81 -4.14 -6.69
CA GLU A 239 -2.82 -3.53 -7.56
C GLU A 239 -2.23 -2.79 -8.77
N VAL A 240 -1.13 -2.06 -8.57
CA VAL A 240 -0.42 -1.37 -9.65
C VAL A 240 0.28 -2.34 -10.59
N TYR A 241 0.99 -3.34 -10.07
CA TYR A 241 1.77 -4.27 -10.89
C TYR A 241 0.91 -5.34 -11.58
N ASP A 242 -0.31 -5.58 -11.08
CA ASP A 242 -1.32 -6.43 -11.72
C ASP A 242 -1.99 -5.76 -12.93
N LEU A 243 -1.71 -4.46 -13.19
CA LEU A 243 -2.11 -3.80 -14.44
C LEU A 243 -1.34 -4.32 -15.67
N ARG A 244 -0.25 -5.06 -15.45
CA ARG A 244 0.57 -5.62 -16.51
C ARG A 244 -0.14 -6.76 -17.22
N GLN A 245 0.21 -6.96 -18.49
CA GLN A 245 -0.25 -8.13 -19.23
C GLN A 245 0.44 -9.39 -18.74
N LEU A 246 -0.24 -10.53 -18.86
CA LEU A 246 0.33 -11.83 -18.50
C LEU A 246 1.56 -12.12 -19.37
N GLN A 247 1.41 -12.04 -20.68
CA GLN A 247 2.47 -12.38 -21.62
C GLN A 247 2.39 -11.51 -22.87
N LYS A 248 3.46 -11.57 -23.65
CA LYS A 248 3.57 -10.94 -24.96
C LYS A 248 2.62 -11.62 -25.94
N GLN A 249 2.01 -10.83 -26.84
CA GLN A 249 1.02 -11.35 -27.78
C GLN A 249 1.69 -11.94 -29.03
N GLY A 250 1.19 -13.08 -29.51
CA GLY A 250 1.70 -13.75 -30.73
C GLY A 250 3.01 -14.53 -30.54
N GLU A 251 3.40 -14.79 -29.29
CA GLU A 251 4.43 -15.78 -28.91
C GLU A 251 3.81 -17.14 -28.57
#